data_AF-A0A822FS08-F1
#
_entry.id   AF-A0A822FS08-F1
#
_cell.length_a   1.000
_cell.length_b   1.000
_cell.length_c   1.000
_cell.angle_alpha   90.00
_cell.angle_beta   90.00
_cell.angle_gamma   90.00
#
_symmetry.space_group_name_H-M   'P 1'
#
loop_
_entity.id
_entity.type
_entity.pdbx_description
1 polymer ?
#
loop_
_entity_poly.entity_id
_entity_poly.type
_entity_poly.pdbx_seq_one_letter_code
_entity_poly.pdbx_strand_id
1 'polypeptide(L)'
;YSGADIAVVCREALLRPIRRLGSATYFKRVPNPKPCGPRQLWLVCSPGDPDAQELTLDKIKSDELCEPPVSMSDMLAALATQKRTITGNDLLDYQKFTHDFGRDTS
;
A
#
# COMPACT_ATOMS: atom_id res chain seq x y z
N TYR A 1 15.50 6.95 9.04
CA TYR A 1 14.29 7.21 8.26
C TYR A 1 14.18 8.72 8.11
N SER A 2 14.51 9.24 6.93
CA SER A 2 14.15 10.59 6.53
C SER A 2 12.64 10.69 6.30
N GLY A 3 12.09 11.90 6.22
CA GLY A 3 10.67 12.08 5.87
C GLY A 3 10.29 11.44 4.52
N ALA A 4 11.25 11.35 3.59
CA ALA A 4 11.09 10.64 2.33
C ALA A 4 10.94 9.12 2.51
N ASP A 5 11.69 8.50 3.43
CA ASP A 5 11.57 7.06 3.70
C ASP A 5 10.16 6.73 4.23
N ILE A 6 9.63 7.55 5.14
CA ILE A 6 8.29 7.38 5.70
C ILE A 6 7.23 7.49 4.59
N ALA A 7 7.37 8.46 3.69
CA ALA A 7 6.45 8.63 2.57
C ALA A 7 6.47 7.43 1.60
N VAL A 8 7.64 6.84 1.35
CA VAL A 8 7.76 5.64 0.51
C VAL A 8 7.13 4.43 1.19
N VAL A 9 7.35 4.24 2.49
CA VAL A 9 6.68 3.17 3.27
C VAL A 9 5.16 3.29 3.20
N CYS A 10 4.61 4.49 3.44
CA CYS A 10 3.17 4.70 3.38
C CYS A 10 2.62 4.41 1.99
N ARG A 11 3.30 4.84 0.92
CA ARG A 11 2.89 4.56 -0.45
C ARG A 11 2.88 3.05 -0.74
N GLU A 12 3.92 2.33 -0.34
CA GLU A 12 3.99 0.87 -0.52
C GLU A 12 2.90 0.14 0.27
N ALA A 13 2.62 0.58 1.51
CA ALA A 13 1.54 0.00 2.32
C ALA A 13 0.16 0.21 1.67
N LEU A 14 -0.08 1.38 1.06
CA LEU A 14 -1.33 1.69 0.34
C LEU A 14 -1.49 0.85 -0.93
N LEU A 15 -0.40 0.51 -1.62
CA LEU A 15 -0.46 -0.28 -2.87
C LEU A 15 -0.54 -1.79 -2.63
N ARG A 16 -0.16 -2.30 -1.46
CA ARG A 16 -0.21 -3.73 -1.14
C ARG A 16 -1.59 -4.36 -1.28
N PRO A 17 -2.69 -3.77 -0.76
CA PRO A 17 -4.03 -4.32 -0.95
C PRO A 17 -4.46 -4.35 -2.42
N ILE A 18 -4.10 -3.32 -3.20
CA ILE A 18 -4.39 -3.25 -4.64
C ILE A 18 -3.68 -4.37 -5.40
N ARG A 19 -2.43 -4.65 -5.05
CA ARG A 19 -1.68 -5.78 -5.66
C ARG A 19 -2.30 -7.12 -5.33
N ARG A 20 -2.73 -7.34 -4.08
CA ARG A 20 -3.45 -8.56 -3.67
C ARG A 20 -4.75 -8.74 -4.45
N LEU A 21 -5.47 -7.64 -4.63
CA LEU A 21 -6.70 -7.58 -5.40
C LEU A 21 -6.48 -7.94 -6.88
N GLY A 22 -5.40 -7.45 -7.50
CA GLY A 22 -5.07 -7.79 -8.89
C GLY A 22 -4.69 -9.27 -9.11
N SER A 23 -4.13 -9.93 -8.09
CA SER A 23 -3.82 -11.36 -8.14
C SER A 23 -4.96 -12.28 -7.68
N ALA A 24 -6.09 -11.72 -7.24
CA ALA A 24 -7.20 -12.50 -6.70
C ALA A 24 -7.99 -13.18 -7.83
N THR A 25 -8.30 -14.46 -7.62
CA THR A 25 -9.13 -15.27 -8.50
C THR A 25 -10.50 -15.59 -7.92
N TYR A 26 -10.72 -15.28 -6.64
CA TYR A 26 -11.97 -15.55 -5.92
C TYR A 26 -12.50 -14.30 -5.23
N PHE A 27 -13.79 -14.06 -5.43
CA PHE A 27 -14.51 -12.94 -4.86
C PHE A 27 -15.85 -13.40 -4.30
N LYS A 28 -16.31 -12.76 -3.23
CA LYS A 28 -17.64 -12.98 -2.66
C LYS A 28 -18.43 -11.69 -2.61
N ARG A 29 -19.76 -11.79 -2.69
CA ARG A 29 -20.65 -10.65 -2.53
C ARG A 29 -20.94 -10.40 -1.05
N VAL A 30 -20.66 -9.18 -0.61
CA VAL A 30 -20.96 -8.72 0.75
C VAL A 30 -21.97 -7.57 0.70
N PRO A 31 -22.85 -7.42 1.71
CA PRO A 31 -23.75 -6.27 1.81
C PRO A 31 -22.95 -4.97 1.86
N ASN A 32 -23.37 -3.95 1.10
CA ASN A 32 -22.75 -2.63 1.17
C ASN A 32 -23.20 -1.92 2.46
N PRO A 33 -22.28 -1.50 3.35
CA PRO A 33 -22.64 -0.75 4.55
C PRO A 33 -23.02 0.70 4.25
N LYS A 34 -22.73 1.22 3.06
CA LYS A 34 -23.04 2.60 2.68
C LYS A 34 -24.51 2.71 2.22
N PRO A 35 -25.27 3.71 2.70
CA PRO A 35 -26.66 3.92 2.28
C PRO A 35 -26.78 4.43 0.84
N CYS A 36 -25.73 5.06 0.30
CA CYS A 36 -25.64 5.50 -1.09
C CYS A 36 -24.69 4.57 -1.84
N GLY A 37 -25.21 3.77 -2.79
CA GLY A 37 -24.41 2.90 -3.64
C GLY A 37 -25.11 1.59 -4.02
N PRO A 38 -24.40 0.68 -4.71
CA PRO A 38 -24.93 -0.66 -5.00
C PRO A 38 -25.19 -1.43 -3.71
N ARG A 39 -26.24 -2.26 -3.69
CA ARG A 39 -26.64 -3.03 -2.49
C ARG A 39 -25.59 -4.05 -2.03
N GLN A 40 -24.75 -4.52 -2.96
CA GLN A 40 -23.74 -5.53 -2.72
C GLN A 40 -22.42 -5.08 -3.33
N LEU A 41 -21.33 -5.42 -2.65
CA LEU A 41 -19.97 -5.18 -3.11
C LEU A 41 -19.22 -6.50 -3.25
N TRP A 42 -18.24 -6.54 -4.14
CA TRP A 42 -17.32 -7.64 -4.31
C TRP A 42 -16.12 -7.47 -3.39
N LEU A 43 -15.85 -8.49 -2.60
CA LEU A 43 -14.70 -8.55 -1.71
C LEU A 43 -13.85 -9.78 -2.07
N VAL A 44 -12.53 -9.61 -2.12
CA VAL A 44 -11.59 -10.72 -2.29
C VAL A 44 -11.78 -11.73 -1.16
N CYS A 45 -11.89 -13.01 -1.51
CA CYS A 45 -12.08 -14.07 -0.53
C CYS A 45 -11.12 -15.24 -0.76
N SER A 46 -11.08 -16.18 0.19
CA SER A 46 -10.31 -17.39 0.04
C SER A 46 -11.06 -18.38 -0.86
N PRO A 47 -10.35 -19.25 -1.61
CA PRO A 47 -10.98 -20.28 -2.45
C PRO A 47 -11.83 -21.28 -1.66
N GLY A 48 -11.61 -21.40 -0.34
CA GLY A 48 -12.38 -22.27 0.54
C GLY A 48 -13.62 -21.62 1.17
N ASP A 49 -13.89 -20.34 0.90
CA ASP A 49 -15.15 -19.72 1.33
C ASP A 49 -16.33 -20.36 0.57
N PRO A 50 -17.44 -20.74 1.24
CA PRO A 50 -18.59 -21.36 0.57
C PRO A 50 -19.28 -20.42 -0.43
N ASP A 51 -19.17 -19.11 -0.22
CA ASP A 51 -19.70 -18.06 -1.10
C ASP A 51 -18.66 -17.52 -2.09
N ALA A 52 -17.50 -18.20 -2.21
CA ALA A 52 -16.46 -17.81 -3.15
C ALA A 52 -16.91 -18.07 -4.60
N GLN A 53 -16.86 -17.02 -5.42
CA GLN A 53 -17.05 -17.12 -6.85
C GLN A 53 -15.73 -16.88 -7.56
N GLU A 54 -15.41 -17.77 -8.49
CA GLU A 54 -14.24 -17.62 -9.35
C GLU A 54 -14.48 -16.47 -10.34
N LEU A 55 -13.75 -15.37 -10.14
CA LEU A 55 -13.91 -14.14 -10.90
C LEU A 55 -12.57 -13.40 -10.92
N THR A 56 -12.33 -12.66 -12.00
CA THR A 56 -11.14 -11.81 -12.16
C THR A 56 -11.53 -10.36 -11.88
N LEU A 57 -10.60 -9.57 -11.35
CA LEU A 57 -10.82 -8.14 -11.05
C LEU A 57 -11.34 -7.35 -12.27
N ASP A 58 -10.88 -7.67 -13.48
CA ASP A 58 -11.29 -6.99 -14.72
C ASP A 58 -12.79 -7.11 -15.04
N LYS A 59 -13.47 -8.12 -14.47
CA LYS A 59 -14.90 -8.33 -14.64
C LYS A 59 -15.73 -7.57 -13.60
N ILE A 60 -15.10 -7.03 -12.56
CA ILE A 60 -15.75 -6.28 -11.48
C ILE A 60 -15.69 -4.79 -11.81
N LYS A 61 -16.82 -4.11 -11.70
CA LYS A 61 -16.83 -2.65 -11.84
C LYS A 61 -16.27 -2.00 -10.58
N SER A 62 -15.55 -0.89 -10.76
CA SER A 62 -14.90 -0.19 -9.63
C SER A 62 -15.88 0.32 -8.56
N ASP A 63 -17.13 0.59 -8.92
CA ASP A 63 -18.19 1.05 -8.01
C ASP A 63 -18.83 -0.09 -7.21
N GLU A 64 -18.75 -1.32 -7.72
CA GLU A 64 -19.21 -2.54 -7.06
C GLU A 64 -18.08 -3.22 -6.26
N LEU A 65 -16.86 -2.69 -6.28
CA LEU A 65 -15.73 -3.28 -5.58
C LEU A 65 -15.63 -2.75 -4.14
N CYS A 66 -15.47 -3.66 -3.19
CA CYS A 66 -15.09 -3.32 -1.83
C CYS A 66 -13.58 -3.14 -1.75
N GLU A 67 -13.13 -1.90 -1.56
CA GLU A 67 -11.71 -1.61 -1.33
C GLU A 67 -11.23 -2.34 -0.06
N PRO A 68 -10.20 -3.20 -0.17
CA PRO A 68 -9.65 -3.88 0.98
C PRO A 68 -9.00 -2.87 1.94
N PRO A 69 -9.26 -2.95 3.26
CA PRO A 69 -8.67 -2.03 4.21
C PRO A 69 -7.16 -2.24 4.30
N VAL A 70 -6.42 -1.14 4.41
CA VAL A 70 -4.99 -1.16 4.72
C VAL A 70 -4.85 -1.48 6.20
N SER A 71 -4.18 -2.60 6.50
CA SER A 71 -3.97 -3.05 7.88
C SER A 71 -2.59 -2.66 8.40
N MET A 72 -2.41 -2.68 9.73
CA MET A 72 -1.08 -2.47 10.33
C MET A 72 -0.07 -3.52 9.86
N SER A 73 -0.52 -4.74 9.54
CA SER A 73 0.31 -5.79 8.95
C SER A 73 0.85 -5.39 7.58
N ASP A 74 0.09 -4.64 6.77
CA ASP A 74 0.57 -4.11 5.49
C ASP A 74 1.67 -3.08 5.69
N MET A 75 1.54 -2.21 6.70
CA MET A 75 2.56 -1.25 7.09
C MET A 75 3.84 -1.93 7.60
N LEU A 76 3.71 -2.91 8.50
CA LEU A 76 4.85 -3.68 9.02
C LEU A 76 5.59 -4.43 7.91
N ALA A 77 4.85 -5.03 6.98
CA ALA A 77 5.45 -5.71 5.87
C ALA A 77 6.12 -4.72 4.89
N ALA A 78 5.53 -3.53 4.65
CA ALA A 78 6.15 -2.47 3.86
C ALA A 78 7.48 -1.99 4.49
N LEU A 79 7.49 -1.83 5.81
CA LEU A 79 8.70 -1.52 6.61
C LEU A 79 9.77 -2.60 6.47
N ALA A 80 9.38 -3.88 6.51
CA ALA A 80 10.31 -5.01 6.37
C ALA A 80 10.94 -5.10 4.97
N THR A 81 10.20 -4.72 3.92
CA THR A 81 10.71 -4.70 2.54
C THR A 81 11.59 -3.49 2.22
N GLN A 82 11.49 -2.41 2.99
CA GLN A 82 12.38 -1.26 2.84
C GLN A 82 13.75 -1.54 3.45
N LYS A 83 14.70 -1.93 2.59
CA LYS A 83 16.14 -1.85 2.91
C LYS A 83 16.47 -0.40 3.25
N ARG A 84 16.93 -0.15 4.49
CA ARG A 84 17.43 1.14 4.99
C ARG A 84 18.23 1.84 3.88
N THR A 85 17.70 2.90 3.30
CA THR A 85 18.37 3.65 2.21
C THR A 85 19.30 4.73 2.75
N ILE A 86 19.66 4.68 4.04
CA ILE A 86 20.82 5.39 4.55
C ILE A 86 21.98 4.39 4.48
N THR A 87 22.49 4.19 3.28
CA THR A 87 23.85 3.67 3.12
C THR A 87 24.75 4.74 3.75
N GLY A 88 25.64 4.39 4.69
CA GLY A 88 26.45 5.35 5.46
C GLY A 88 27.26 6.37 4.63
N ASN A 89 27.30 6.21 3.31
CA ASN A 89 27.86 7.16 2.35
C ASN A 89 27.05 8.47 2.22
N ASP A 90 25.72 8.41 2.32
CA ASP A 90 24.85 9.60 2.20
C ASP A 90 25.14 10.59 3.36
N LEU A 91 25.42 10.06 4.56
CA LEU A 91 25.75 10.87 5.73
C LEU A 91 27.07 11.65 5.55
N LEU A 92 28.03 11.08 4.80
CA LEU A 92 29.32 11.71 4.51
C LEU A 92 29.17 12.83 3.48
N ASP A 93 28.32 12.65 2.47
CA ASP A 93 28.05 13.69 1.48
C ASP A 93 27.27 14.87 2.10
N TYR A 94 26.35 14.62 3.04
CA TYR A 94 25.70 15.70 3.82
C TYR A 94 26.68 16.44 4.75
N GLN A 95 27.62 15.74 5.40
CA GLN A 95 28.67 16.39 6.21
C GLN A 95 29.62 17.23 5.36
N LYS A 96 30.02 16.74 4.18
CA LYS A 96 30.82 17.50 3.23
C LYS A 96 30.08 18.73 2.72
N PHE A 97 28.80 18.61 2.37
CA PHE A 97 27.99 19.74 1.92
C PHE A 97 27.83 20.82 3.02
N THR A 98 27.64 20.39 4.28
CA THR A 98 27.53 21.33 5.42
C THR A 98 28.87 21.99 5.77
N HIS A 99 29.99 21.28 5.55
CA HIS A 99 31.34 21.81 5.76
C HIS A 99 31.78 22.77 4.64
N ASP A 100 31.36 22.54 3.39
CA ASP A 100 31.76 23.36 2.23
C ASP A 100 30.88 24.63 2.06
N PHE A 101 29.61 24.59 2.45
CA PHE A 101 28.68 25.73 2.33
C PHE A 101 28.41 26.49 3.65
N GLY A 102 29.07 26.11 4.75
CA GLY A 102 28.86 26.70 6.08
C GLY A 102 29.62 28.02 6.36
N ARG A 103 30.33 28.58 5.37
CA ARG A 103 31.02 29.87 5.49
C ARG A 103 30.97 30.64 4.17
N ASP A 104 29.90 31.40 3.97
CA ASP A 104 30.02 32.71 3.32
C ASP A 104 28.89 33.62 3.80
N THR A 105 29.16 34.34 4.88
CA THR A 105 28.59 35.68 5.15
C THR A 105 29.66 36.42 5.94
N SER A 106 30.51 37.16 5.22
CA SER A 106 31.36 38.22 5.79
C SER A 106 31.25 39.43 4.88
#